data_AF-A0A0F8ZC62-F1
#
_entry.id   AF-A0A0F8ZC62-F1
#
_cell.length_a   1.000
_cell.length_b   1.000
_cell.length_c   1.000
_cell.angle_alpha   90.00
_cell.angle_beta   90.00
_cell.angle_gamma   90.00
#
_symmetry.space_group_name_H-M   'P 1'
#
loop_
_entity.id
_entity.type
_entity.pdbx_description
1 polymer ?
#
loop_
_entity_poly.entity_id
_entity_poly.type
_entity_poly.pdbx_seq_one_letter_code
_entity_poly.pdbx_strand_id
1 'polypeptide(L)'
;ANVPVLDLQDEKKAFKAILEEAKIAIKEDGAEVIVLGCTGMSSLTGKLQKELDVPVIDPAAASLKLAEIYVSMGLTTSKIAYEAPGEKEII
;
A
#
# COMPACT_ATOMS: atom_id res chain seq x y z
N ALA A 1 8.08 7.03 10.66
CA ALA A 1 9.26 7.61 9.96
C ALA A 1 8.84 8.86 9.20
N ASN A 2 9.52 10.00 9.44
CA ASN A 2 9.25 11.25 8.71
C ASN A 2 10.13 11.33 7.45
N VAL A 3 9.86 10.47 6.46
CA VAL A 3 10.59 10.42 5.19
C VAL A 3 9.79 11.20 4.13
N PRO A 4 10.30 12.32 3.61
CA PRO A 4 9.66 13.03 2.51
C PRO A 4 9.50 12.13 1.27
N VAL A 5 8.41 12.31 0.52
CA VAL A 5 8.13 11.48 -0.68
C VAL A 5 9.26 11.58 -1.71
N LEU A 6 9.87 12.76 -1.87
CA LEU A 6 10.99 12.97 -2.80
C LEU A 6 12.23 12.14 -2.42
N ASP A 7 12.43 11.85 -1.14
CA ASP A 7 13.56 11.07 -0.65
C ASP A 7 13.42 9.56 -0.95
N LEU A 8 12.25 9.12 -1.41
CA LEU A 8 12.03 7.72 -1.83
C LEU A 8 12.87 7.33 -3.05
N GLN A 9 13.38 8.30 -3.81
CA GLN A 9 14.31 8.05 -4.92
C GLN A 9 15.65 7.46 -4.44
N ASP A 10 16.07 7.79 -3.22
CA ASP A 10 17.19 7.09 -2.58
C ASP A 10 16.66 5.83 -1.91
N GLU A 11 16.61 4.74 -2.68
CA GLU A 11 16.11 3.45 -2.19
C GLU A 11 16.82 2.98 -0.93
N LYS A 12 18.11 3.28 -0.73
CA LYS A 12 18.85 2.82 0.45
C LYS A 12 18.40 3.57 1.69
N LYS A 13 18.27 4.90 1.59
CA LYS A 13 17.78 5.75 2.67
C LYS A 13 16.33 5.40 3.02
N ALA A 14 15.48 5.27 1.99
CA ALA A 14 14.07 4.90 2.15
C ALA A 14 13.92 3.52 2.80
N PHE A 15 14.64 2.51 2.28
CA PHE A 15 14.63 1.16 2.83
C PHE A 15 15.00 1.14 4.30
N LYS A 16 16.12 1.78 4.67
CA LYS A 16 16.57 1.81 6.07
C LYS A 16 15.52 2.46 6.97
N ALA A 17 14.99 3.61 6.58
CA ALA A 17 14.01 4.33 7.39
C ALA A 17 12.69 3.55 7.55
N ILE A 18 12.22 2.88 6.49
CA ILE A 18 11.01 2.06 6.53
C ILE A 18 11.24 0.79 7.36
N LEU A 19 12.40 0.15 7.24
CA LEU A 19 12.73 -1.06 8.02
C LEU A 19 12.77 -0.78 9.52
N GLU A 20 13.40 0.32 9.93
CA GLU A 20 13.45 0.70 11.35
C GLU A 20 12.05 0.99 11.89
N GLU A 21 11.22 1.71 11.14
CA GLU A 21 9.84 1.97 11.55
C GLU A 21 9.01 0.69 11.66
N ALA A 22 9.14 -0.21 10.69
CA ALA A 22 8.42 -1.48 10.70
C ALA A 22 8.81 -2.32 11.92
N LYS A 23 10.09 -2.35 12.30
CA LYS A 23 10.56 -3.04 13.51
C LYS A 23 9.98 -2.42 14.79
N ILE A 24 9.89 -1.09 14.85
CA ILE A 24 9.25 -0.39 15.98
C ILE A 24 7.78 -0.78 16.05
N ALA A 25 7.03 -0.72 14.94
CA ALA A 25 5.62 -1.09 14.90
C ALA A 25 5.38 -2.55 15.34
N ILE A 26 6.24 -3.49 14.93
CA ILE A 26 6.15 -4.89 15.35
C ILE A 26 6.38 -5.00 16.86
N LYS A 27 7.43 -4.35 17.38
CA LYS A 27 7.86 -4.50 18.78
C LYS A 27 6.97 -3.76 19.77
N GLU A 28 6.58 -2.54 19.44
CA GLU A 28 5.90 -1.60 20.36
C GLU A 28 4.39 -1.65 20.19
N ASP A 29 3.90 -1.73 18.95
CA ASP A 29 2.45 -1.77 18.66
C ASP A 29 1.91 -3.19 18.53
N GLY A 30 2.79 -4.20 18.48
CA GLY A 30 2.41 -5.60 18.27
C GLY A 30 1.94 -5.88 16.84
N ALA A 31 2.43 -5.13 15.85
CA ALA A 31 2.04 -5.33 14.46
C ALA A 31 2.47 -6.72 13.95
N GLU A 32 1.50 -7.51 13.49
CA GLU A 32 1.72 -8.84 12.93
C GLU A 32 1.82 -8.86 11.39
N VAL A 33 1.58 -7.71 10.75
CA VAL A 33 1.65 -7.50 9.30
C VAL A 33 2.04 -6.04 9.04
N ILE A 34 2.84 -5.79 8.01
CA ILE A 34 3.19 -4.44 7.54
C ILE A 34 2.57 -4.19 6.16
N VAL A 35 1.81 -3.12 6.02
CA VAL A 35 1.28 -2.66 4.72
C VAL A 35 2.06 -1.42 4.29
N LEU A 36 2.63 -1.42 3.09
CA LEU A 36 3.34 -0.24 2.59
C LEU A 36 2.36 0.91 2.33
N GLY A 37 2.68 2.10 2.84
CA GLY A 37 1.78 3.27 2.76
C GLY A 37 1.79 4.02 1.42
N CYS A 38 2.72 3.70 0.51
CA CYS A 38 2.84 4.35 -0.79
C CYS A 38 3.22 3.34 -1.88
N THR A 39 2.54 3.39 -3.02
CA THR A 39 2.85 2.54 -4.19
C THR A 39 4.23 2.82 -4.79
N GLY A 40 4.84 3.98 -4.50
CA GLY A 40 6.23 4.28 -4.83
C GLY A 40 7.25 3.40 -4.09
N MET A 41 6.83 2.64 -3.09
CA MET A 41 7.69 1.77 -2.28
C MET A 41 7.67 0.30 -2.74
N SER A 42 6.91 -0.05 -3.79
CA SER A 42 6.72 -1.45 -4.23
C SER A 42 8.01 -2.21 -4.51
N SER A 43 9.08 -1.54 -4.97
CA SER A 43 10.40 -2.18 -5.18
C SER A 43 11.07 -2.66 -3.89
N LEU A 44 10.66 -2.12 -2.74
CA LEU A 44 11.21 -2.43 -1.42
C LEU A 44 10.53 -3.63 -0.75
N THR A 45 9.31 -4.00 -1.17
CA THR A 45 8.50 -5.06 -0.56
C THR A 45 9.29 -6.35 -0.37
N GLY A 46 9.93 -6.84 -1.43
CA GLY A 46 10.69 -8.10 -1.38
C GLY A 46 11.95 -8.03 -0.51
N LYS A 47 12.55 -6.84 -0.35
CA LYS A 47 13.70 -6.64 0.55
C LYS A 47 13.21 -6.61 2.00
N LEU A 48 12.13 -5.87 2.29
CA LEU A 48 11.53 -5.77 3.62
C LEU A 48 11.02 -7.13 4.12
N GLN A 49 10.37 -7.90 3.24
CA GLN A 49 9.87 -9.24 3.57
C GLN A 49 10.96 -10.22 4.02
N LYS A 50 12.21 -10.02 3.57
CA LYS A 50 13.35 -10.86 3.98
C LYS A 50 13.92 -10.46 5.34
N GLU A 51 13.76 -9.21 5.74
CA GLU A 51 14.33 -8.64 6.97
C GLU A 51 13.34 -8.59 8.14
N LEU A 52 12.04 -8.74 7.85
CA LEU A 52 10.97 -8.70 8.84
C LEU A 52 10.37 -10.09 9.01
N ASP A 53 10.09 -10.46 10.26
CA ASP A 53 9.51 -11.76 10.61
C ASP A 53 7.98 -11.82 10.40
N VAL A 54 7.39 -10.77 9.84
CA VAL A 54 5.96 -10.63 9.57
C VAL A 54 5.70 -10.44 8.06
N PRO A 55 4.51 -10.78 7.55
CA PRO A 55 4.15 -10.50 6.17
C PRO A 55 4.23 -9.01 5.82
N VAL A 56 4.71 -8.70 4.62
CA VAL A 56 4.77 -7.35 4.05
C VAL A 56 3.88 -7.29 2.82
N ILE A 57 2.88 -6.42 2.84
CA ILE A 57 1.89 -6.25 1.77
C ILE A 57 2.24 -5.03 0.92
N ASP A 58 2.43 -5.26 -0.38
CA ASP A 58 2.39 -4.22 -1.40
C ASP A 58 0.92 -3.88 -1.74
N PRO A 59 0.42 -2.67 -1.42
CA PRO A 59 -0.97 -2.32 -1.69
C PRO A 59 -1.28 -2.27 -3.19
N ALA A 60 -0.32 -2.00 -4.07
CA ALA A 60 -0.57 -1.95 -5.51
C ALA A 60 -0.90 -3.34 -6.07
N ALA A 61 -0.05 -4.33 -5.76
CA ALA A 61 -0.26 -5.72 -6.15
C ALA A 61 -1.53 -6.30 -5.51
N ALA A 62 -1.75 -6.05 -4.22
CA ALA A 62 -2.94 -6.52 -3.52
C ALA A 62 -4.24 -5.95 -4.13
N SER A 63 -4.27 -4.65 -4.42
CA SER A 63 -5.43 -3.99 -5.03
C SER A 63 -5.72 -4.53 -6.43
N LEU A 64 -4.68 -4.79 -7.23
CA LEU A 64 -4.85 -5.39 -8.56
C LEU A 64 -5.49 -6.78 -8.46
N LYS A 65 -5.01 -7.63 -7.54
CA LYS A 65 -5.59 -8.96 -7.34
C LYS A 65 -7.03 -8.91 -6.84
N LEU A 66 -7.36 -7.95 -5.99
CA LEU A 66 -8.75 -7.74 -5.58
C LEU A 66 -9.64 -7.32 -6.76
N ALA A 67 -9.16 -6.43 -7.62
CA ALA A 67 -9.89 -6.04 -8.83
C ALA A 67 -10.11 -7.21 -9.81
N GLU A 68 -9.09 -8.05 -10.02
CA GLU A 68 -9.18 -9.27 -10.83
C GLU A 68 -10.30 -10.20 -10.32
N ILE A 69 -10.39 -10.40 -8.99
CA ILE A 69 -11.44 -11.21 -8.36
C ILE A 69 -12.83 -10.65 -8.72
N TYR A 70 -13.06 -9.35 -8.53
CA TYR A 70 -14.36 -8.75 -8.84
C TYR A 70 -14.73 -8.89 -10.31
N VAL A 71 -13.79 -8.66 -11.22
CA VAL A 71 -14.00 -8.84 -12.66
C VAL A 71 -14.35 -10.30 -12.98
N SER A 72 -13.62 -11.27 -12.40
CA SER A 72 -13.86 -12.69 -12.64
C SER A 72 -15.25 -13.18 -12.20
N MET A 73 -15.83 -12.51 -11.19
CA MET A 73 -17.16 -12.79 -10.67
C MET A 73 -18.27 -12.00 -11.38
N GLY A 74 -17.94 -11.11 -12.32
CA GLY A 74 -18.90 -10.22 -12.98
C GLY A 74 -19.47 -9.14 -12.05
N LEU A 75 -18.78 -8.81 -10.95
CA LEU A 75 -19.21 -7.81 -9.98
C LEU A 75 -18.77 -6.41 -10.39
N THR A 76 -19.62 -5.42 -10.13
CA THR A 76 -19.34 -3.99 -10.38
C THR A 76 -19.81 -3.14 -9.20
N THR A 77 -19.39 -1.88 -9.15
CA THR A 77 -19.82 -0.92 -8.12
C THR A 77 -21.34 -0.69 -8.18
N SER A 78 -22.04 -0.97 -7.07
CA SER A 78 -23.48 -0.69 -6.96
C SER A 78 -23.79 0.79 -7.14
N LYS A 79 -24.73 1.11 -8.06
CA LYS A 79 -25.20 2.48 -8.30
C LYS A 79 -26.28 2.96 -7.32
N ILE A 80 -26.77 2.07 -6.45
CA ILE A 80 -27.63 2.43 -5.32
C ILE A 80 -26.78 2.97 -4.16
N ALA A 81 -25.61 2.37 -3.92
CA ALA A 81 -24.69 2.82 -2.86
C ALA A 81 -23.76 3.95 -3.33
N TYR A 82 -23.36 3.92 -4.60
CA TYR A 82 -22.48 4.91 -5.22
C TYR A 82 -23.16 5.48 -6.47
N GLU A 83 -24.06 6.44 -6.24
CA GLU A 83 -24.79 7.13 -7.29
C GLU A 83 -23.84 7.80 -8.30
N ALA A 84 -24.31 7.96 -9.53
CA ALA A 84 -23.55 8.71 -10.52
C ALA A 84 -23.39 10.17 -10.05
N PRO A 85 -22.23 10.80 -10.30
CA PRO A 85 -22.09 12.22 -10.01
C PRO A 85 -23.15 13.01 -10.78
N GLY A 86 -23.71 14.05 -10.15
CA GLY A 86 -24.67 14.94 -10.80
C GLY A 86 -24.07 15.68 -11.99
N GLU A 87 -24.93 16.19 -12.86
CA GLU A 87 -24.51 17.03 -13.99
C GLU A 87 -23.84 18.32 -13.47
N LYS A 88 -22.72 18.70 -14.10
CA LYS A 88 -22.03 19.98 -13.85
C LYS A 88 -21.70 20.65 -15.18
N GLU A 89 -21.90 21.97 -15.25
CA GLU A 89 -21.37 22.75 -16.36
C GLU A 89 -19.84 22.74 -16.32
N ILE A 90 -19.19 22.46 -17.45
CA ILE A 90 -17.74 22.57 -17.60
C ILE A 90 -17.46 24.02 -17.98
N ILE A 91 -16.90 24.78 -17.03
CA ILE A 91 -16.41 26.15 -17.23
C ILE A 91 -14.93 26.10 -17.60
#